data_AF-A0A848Q7P6-F1
#
_entry.id   AF-A0A848Q7P6-F1
#
_cell.length_a   1.000
_cell.length_b   1.000
_cell.length_c   1.000
_cell.angle_alpha   90.00
_cell.angle_beta   90.00
_cell.angle_gamma   90.00
#
_symmetry.space_group_name_H-M   'P 1'
#
loop_
_entity.id
_entity.type
_entity.pdbx_description
1 polymer ?
#
loop_
_entity_poly.entity_id
_entity_poly.type
_entity_poly.pdbx_seq_one_letter_code
_entity_poly.pdbx_strand_id
1 'polypeptide(L)'
;MKYSNVCDEQLILCYRQNSLEAYQCLLERKHRVTLPLLKKYVNQCSVFGADMNDIYAIFLESFHKAIRRYVFEMITFQTYFLKVLNRDLAGFYRTISNPNKPCNNCLSLDQEVTYDSNLTFHDVLTTSSQKNDARNYANVSSVLKLLNKEALTNKDEMTRRIILLKAAGYSVSEIASIVNLKVASVRRRINNFYENELGDKIKKCLM
;
A
#
# COMPACT_ATOMS: atom_id res chain seq x y z
N MET A 1 45.61 -7.81 -22.95
CA MET A 1 46.33 -9.00 -22.41
C MET A 1 45.31 -9.94 -21.75
N LYS A 2 45.37 -11.25 -21.94
CA LYS A 2 44.44 -12.18 -21.29
C LYS A 2 44.75 -12.25 -19.79
N TYR A 3 43.96 -11.58 -18.95
CA TYR A 3 44.07 -11.59 -17.49
C TYR A 3 43.73 -12.96 -16.84
N SER A 4 43.83 -14.08 -17.56
CA SER A 4 43.33 -15.39 -17.13
C SER A 4 43.98 -15.91 -15.84
N ASN A 5 45.22 -15.48 -15.56
CA ASN A 5 46.00 -15.93 -14.39
C ASN A 5 46.18 -14.84 -13.33
N VAL A 6 45.51 -13.69 -13.47
CA VAL A 6 45.64 -12.56 -12.55
C VAL A 6 44.64 -12.72 -11.40
N CYS A 7 45.09 -12.55 -10.15
CA CYS A 7 44.22 -12.73 -8.99
C CYS A 7 43.22 -11.58 -8.86
N ASP A 8 42.12 -11.79 -8.12
CA ASP A 8 41.04 -10.80 -8.02
C ASP A 8 41.53 -9.47 -7.43
N GLU A 9 42.40 -9.54 -6.41
CA GLU A 9 42.99 -8.38 -5.75
C GLU A 9 43.83 -7.54 -6.72
N GLN A 10 44.60 -8.19 -7.60
CA GLN A 10 45.36 -7.51 -8.65
C GLN A 10 44.44 -6.81 -9.67
N LEU A 11 43.33 -7.44 -10.05
CA LEU A 11 42.35 -6.81 -10.95
C LEU A 11 41.69 -5.60 -10.33
N ILE A 12 41.43 -5.63 -9.02
CA ILE A 12 40.90 -4.48 -8.29
C ILE A 12 41.91 -3.32 -8.31
N LEU A 13 43.19 -3.61 -8.13
CA LEU A 13 44.25 -2.59 -8.24
C LEU A 13 44.31 -2.01 -9.65
N CYS A 14 44.28 -2.84 -10.70
CA CYS A 14 44.24 -2.37 -12.09
C CYS A 14 43.00 -1.53 -12.38
N TYR A 15 41.83 -1.90 -11.86
CA TYR A 15 40.62 -1.10 -11.97
C TYR A 15 40.76 0.27 -11.28
N ARG A 16 41.39 0.33 -10.09
CA ARG A 16 41.69 1.60 -9.42
C ARG A 16 42.65 2.49 -10.22
N GLN A 17 43.45 1.89 -11.12
CA GLN A 17 44.28 2.60 -12.10
C GLN A 17 43.53 2.90 -13.42
N ASN A 18 42.20 2.86 -13.42
CA ASN A 18 41.31 3.14 -14.55
C ASN A 18 41.34 2.10 -15.70
N SER A 19 41.75 0.86 -15.44
CA SER A 19 41.63 -0.22 -16.43
C SER A 19 40.20 -0.76 -16.50
N LEU A 20 39.49 -0.47 -17.59
CA LEU A 20 38.14 -1.00 -17.86
C LEU A 20 38.16 -2.51 -18.16
N GLU A 21 39.22 -3.00 -18.81
CA GLU A 21 39.38 -4.44 -19.10
C GLU A 21 39.45 -5.26 -17.81
N ALA A 22 40.16 -4.74 -16.79
CA ALA A 22 40.26 -5.40 -15.50
C ALA A 22 38.90 -5.49 -14.79
N TYR A 23 38.09 -4.43 -14.88
CA TYR A 23 36.72 -4.42 -14.36
C TYR A 23 35.84 -5.47 -15.04
N GLN A 24 35.81 -5.50 -16.37
CA GLN A 24 34.99 -6.44 -17.13
C GLN A 24 35.38 -7.88 -16.81
N CYS A 25 36.69 -8.17 -16.76
CA CYS A 25 37.18 -9.50 -16.45
C CYS A 25 36.82 -9.95 -15.03
N LEU A 26 36.89 -9.04 -14.05
CA LEU A 26 36.49 -9.34 -12.67
C LEU A 26 34.97 -9.53 -12.57
N LEU A 27 34.19 -8.69 -13.25
CA LEU A 27 32.72 -8.77 -13.27
C LEU A 27 32.24 -10.11 -13.83
N GLU A 28 32.75 -10.52 -14.99
CA GLU A 28 32.40 -11.80 -15.61
C GLU A 28 32.75 -12.99 -14.71
N ARG A 29 33.93 -12.98 -14.09
CA ARG A 29 34.35 -14.03 -13.15
C ARG A 29 33.42 -14.12 -11.96
N LYS A 30 33.12 -12.98 -11.33
CA LYS A 30 32.23 -12.97 -10.16
C LYS A 30 30.81 -13.35 -10.53
N HIS A 31 30.31 -12.87 -11.67
CA HIS A 31 29.00 -13.24 -12.17
C HIS A 31 28.86 -14.75 -12.34
N ARG A 32 29.82 -15.40 -13.00
CA ARG A 32 29.81 -16.87 -13.18
C ARG A 32 29.75 -17.63 -11.85
N VAL A 33 30.54 -17.19 -10.87
CA VAL A 33 30.59 -17.84 -9.55
C VAL A 33 29.31 -17.61 -8.75
N THR A 34 28.71 -16.43 -8.84
CA THR A 34 27.50 -16.09 -8.06
C THR A 34 26.20 -16.44 -8.78
N LEU A 35 26.22 -16.78 -10.06
CA LEU A 35 25.01 -17.06 -10.84
C LEU A 35 24.06 -18.07 -10.18
N PRO A 36 24.52 -19.20 -9.59
CA PRO A 36 23.64 -20.12 -8.89
C PRO A 36 22.94 -19.49 -7.67
N LEU A 37 23.66 -18.63 -6.94
CA LEU A 37 23.10 -17.88 -5.81
C LEU A 37 22.03 -16.90 -6.28
N LEU A 38 22.29 -16.15 -7.36
CA LEU A 38 21.32 -15.22 -7.93
C LEU A 38 20.04 -15.94 -8.37
N LYS A 39 20.16 -17.06 -9.10
CA LYS A 39 19.03 -17.89 -9.51
C LYS A 39 18.21 -18.40 -8.32
N LYS A 40 18.88 -18.81 -7.24
CA LYS A 40 18.20 -19.20 -6.00
C LYS A 40 17.34 -18.06 -5.44
N TYR A 41 17.88 -16.84 -5.38
CA TYR A 41 17.12 -15.68 -4.90
C TYR A 41 15.98 -15.29 -5.84
N VAL A 42 16.14 -15.38 -7.16
CA VAL A 42 15.04 -15.15 -8.12
C VAL A 42 13.88 -16.09 -7.82
N ASN A 43 14.14 -17.39 -7.65
CA ASN A 43 13.09 -18.35 -7.36
C ASN A 43 12.37 -18.08 -6.02
N GLN A 44 13.06 -17.45 -5.06
CA GLN A 44 12.45 -17.04 -3.78
C GLN A 44 11.67 -15.73 -3.90
N CYS A 45 12.09 -14.83 -4.78
CA CYS A 45 11.51 -13.50 -4.94
C CYS A 45 10.42 -13.45 -6.03
N SER A 46 10.34 -14.46 -6.90
CA SER A 46 9.39 -14.53 -8.01
C SER A 46 7.93 -14.50 -7.55
N VAL A 47 7.64 -15.04 -6.37
CA VAL A 47 6.31 -14.97 -5.73
C VAL A 47 5.88 -13.53 -5.46
N PHE A 48 6.83 -12.61 -5.32
CA PHE A 48 6.58 -11.18 -5.14
C PHE A 48 6.71 -10.39 -6.46
N GLY A 49 6.83 -11.07 -7.60
CA GLY A 49 6.97 -10.48 -8.92
C GLY A 49 8.34 -9.82 -9.18
N ALA A 50 9.39 -10.27 -8.51
CA ALA A 50 10.76 -9.84 -8.83
C ALA A 50 11.41 -10.79 -9.83
N ASP A 51 12.09 -10.22 -10.83
CA ASP A 51 12.69 -10.95 -11.93
C ASP A 51 14.22 -11.02 -11.81
N MET A 52 14.84 -11.81 -12.71
CA MET A 52 16.30 -11.93 -12.78
C MET A 52 16.99 -10.57 -13.00
N ASN A 53 16.36 -9.64 -13.71
CA ASN A 53 16.90 -8.30 -13.94
C ASN A 53 17.01 -7.49 -12.64
N ASP A 54 16.02 -7.59 -11.75
CA ASP A 54 16.04 -6.91 -10.45
C ASP A 54 17.16 -7.45 -9.56
N ILE A 55 17.28 -8.78 -9.50
CA ILE A 55 18.34 -9.46 -8.76
C ILE A 55 19.72 -9.15 -9.35
N TYR A 56 19.82 -9.04 -10.67
CA TYR A 56 21.06 -8.68 -11.34
C TYR A 56 21.49 -7.23 -11.07
N ALA A 57 20.54 -6.29 -11.00
CA ALA A 57 20.84 -4.91 -10.62
C ALA A 57 21.45 -4.83 -9.20
N ILE A 58 20.90 -5.60 -8.25
CA ILE A 58 21.45 -5.69 -6.88
C ILE A 58 22.85 -6.30 -6.89
N PHE A 59 23.09 -7.31 -7.72
CA PHE A 59 24.42 -7.88 -7.91
C PHE A 59 25.42 -6.82 -8.38
N LEU A 60 25.08 -6.02 -9.39
CA LEU A 60 25.94 -4.96 -9.90
C LEU A 60 26.23 -3.89 -8.83
N GLU A 61 25.20 -3.42 -8.13
CA GLU A 61 25.36 -2.43 -7.06
C GLU A 61 26.28 -2.96 -5.94
N SER A 62 26.02 -4.19 -5.49
CA SER A 62 26.81 -4.88 -4.46
C SER A 62 28.26 -5.04 -4.90
N PHE A 63 28.48 -5.39 -6.16
CA PHE A 63 29.80 -5.56 -6.74
C PHE A 63 30.58 -4.25 -6.78
N HIS A 64 29.98 -3.17 -7.26
CA HIS A 64 30.59 -1.84 -7.25
C HIS A 64 30.92 -1.35 -5.84
N LYS A 65 30.01 -1.56 -4.89
CA LYS A 65 30.20 -1.23 -3.48
C LYS A 65 31.35 -2.03 -2.87
N ALA A 66 31.44 -3.32 -3.19
CA ALA A 66 32.49 -4.20 -2.70
C ALA A 66 33.87 -3.76 -3.23
N ILE A 67 34.01 -3.52 -4.53
CA ILE A 67 35.29 -3.08 -5.12
C ILE A 67 35.79 -1.77 -4.48
N ARG A 68 34.90 -0.80 -4.30
CA ARG A 68 35.25 0.52 -3.75
C ARG A 68 35.69 0.45 -2.29
N ARG A 69 35.05 -0.41 -1.48
CA ARG A 69 35.25 -0.49 -0.03
C ARG A 69 36.19 -1.60 0.42
N TYR A 70 36.63 -2.46 -0.51
CA TYR A 70 37.51 -3.57 -0.18
C TYR A 70 38.88 -3.07 0.30
N VAL A 71 39.31 -3.63 1.42
CA VAL A 71 40.62 -3.41 2.04
C VAL A 71 41.43 -4.69 1.86
N PHE A 72 42.63 -4.56 1.31
CA PHE A 72 43.53 -5.67 1.05
C PHE A 72 44.00 -6.32 2.36
N GLU A 73 44.52 -7.55 2.27
CA GLU A 73 45.24 -8.29 3.33
C GLU A 73 44.39 -8.81 4.52
N MET A 74 43.19 -8.28 4.75
CA MET A 74 42.31 -8.75 5.85
C MET A 74 41.60 -10.07 5.52
N ILE A 75 41.00 -10.16 4.32
CA ILE A 75 40.18 -11.29 3.85
C ILE A 75 40.21 -11.32 2.32
N THR A 76 39.98 -12.49 1.71
CA THR A 76 39.89 -12.59 0.24
C THR A 76 38.70 -11.79 -0.30
N PHE A 77 38.86 -11.20 -1.49
CA PHE A 77 37.79 -10.41 -2.09
C PHE A 77 36.51 -11.22 -2.30
N GLN A 78 36.64 -12.49 -2.69
CA GLN A 78 35.50 -13.40 -2.86
C GLN A 78 34.63 -13.49 -1.60
N THR A 79 35.26 -13.73 -0.44
CA THR A 79 34.53 -13.89 0.83
C THR A 79 33.89 -12.58 1.26
N TYR A 80 34.60 -11.45 1.09
CA TYR A 80 34.05 -10.13 1.36
C TYR A 80 32.84 -9.83 0.47
N PHE A 81 32.98 -10.02 -0.83
CA PHE A 81 31.94 -9.76 -1.82
C PHE A 81 30.69 -10.60 -1.55
N LEU A 82 30.84 -11.90 -1.26
CA LEU A 82 29.70 -12.76 -0.92
C LEU A 82 28.96 -12.28 0.34
N LYS A 83 29.66 -11.77 1.36
CA LYS A 83 29.01 -11.18 2.54
C LYS A 83 28.22 -9.93 2.18
N VAL A 84 28.79 -9.03 1.36
CA VAL A 84 28.12 -7.82 0.91
C VAL A 84 26.87 -8.16 0.09
N LEU A 85 27.02 -9.06 -0.90
CA LEU A 85 25.95 -9.49 -1.78
C LEU A 85 24.79 -10.15 -1.02
N ASN A 86 25.09 -11.09 -0.10
CA ASN A 86 24.04 -11.74 0.70
C ASN A 86 23.29 -10.75 1.59
N ARG A 87 23.98 -9.77 2.18
CA ARG A 87 23.32 -8.72 2.98
C ARG A 87 22.36 -7.91 2.12
N ASP A 88 22.83 -7.48 0.94
CA ASP A 88 22.06 -6.58 0.07
C ASP A 88 20.87 -7.33 -0.57
N LEU A 89 21.04 -8.61 -0.97
CA LEU A 89 19.95 -9.50 -1.41
C LEU A 89 18.92 -9.77 -0.30
N ALA A 90 19.36 -10.02 0.94
CA ALA A 90 18.45 -10.21 2.07
C ALA A 90 17.67 -8.92 2.41
N GLY A 91 18.32 -7.77 2.28
CA GLY A 91 17.67 -6.46 2.43
C GLY A 91 16.59 -6.23 1.38
N PHE A 92 16.88 -6.58 0.12
CA PHE A 92 15.91 -6.53 -0.96
C PHE A 92 14.73 -7.47 -0.71
N TYR A 93 14.99 -8.73 -0.37
CA TYR A 93 13.93 -9.70 -0.05
C TYR A 93 12.99 -9.17 1.03
N ARG A 94 13.51 -8.64 2.15
CA ARG A 94 12.68 -8.04 3.20
C ARG A 94 11.85 -6.85 2.74
N THR A 95 12.35 -6.13 1.73
CA THR A 95 11.68 -4.94 1.18
C THR A 95 10.47 -5.34 0.34
N ILE A 96 10.62 -6.36 -0.50
CA ILE A 96 9.56 -6.86 -1.39
C ILE A 96 8.58 -7.78 -0.67
N SER A 97 9.03 -8.50 0.36
CA SER A 97 8.19 -9.41 1.15
C SER A 97 7.38 -8.70 2.24
N ASN A 98 7.44 -7.37 2.33
CA ASN A 98 6.80 -6.61 3.39
C ASN A 98 5.29 -6.50 3.12
N PRO A 99 4.42 -7.07 3.97
CA PRO A 99 2.97 -7.07 3.75
C PRO A 99 2.34 -5.67 3.82
N ASN A 100 3.02 -4.70 4.43
CA ASN A 100 2.53 -3.33 4.55
C ASN A 100 2.89 -2.46 3.35
N LYS A 101 3.63 -3.00 2.37
CA LYS A 101 3.82 -2.33 1.08
C LYS A 101 2.80 -2.90 0.09
N PRO A 102 2.23 -2.08 -0.80
CA PRO A 102 1.37 -2.59 -1.87
C PRO A 102 2.19 -3.59 -2.70
N CYS A 103 1.85 -4.87 -2.56
CA CYS A 103 2.51 -5.97 -3.26
C CYS A 103 1.93 -6.11 -4.67
N ASN A 104 2.66 -6.80 -5.55
CA ASN A 104 2.19 -7.28 -6.86
C ASN A 104 1.01 -8.29 -6.77
N ASN A 105 0.49 -8.58 -5.56
CA ASN A 105 -0.76 -9.33 -5.36
C ASN A 105 -2.01 -8.47 -5.55
N CYS A 106 -1.86 -7.19 -5.90
CA CYS A 106 -2.96 -6.38 -6.36
C CYS A 106 -3.46 -6.91 -7.70
N LEU A 107 -4.77 -7.15 -7.81
CA LEU A 107 -5.39 -7.44 -9.09
C LEU A 107 -5.35 -6.19 -9.95
N SER A 108 -5.05 -6.35 -11.24
CA SER A 108 -5.14 -5.25 -12.18
C SER A 108 -6.61 -4.81 -12.29
N LEU A 109 -6.86 -3.50 -12.29
CA LEU A 109 -8.20 -2.98 -12.52
C LEU A 109 -8.69 -3.26 -13.95
N ASP A 110 -7.76 -3.44 -14.88
CA ASP A 110 -8.04 -3.77 -16.29
C ASP A 110 -8.27 -5.28 -16.49
N GLN A 111 -8.12 -6.10 -15.44
CA GLN A 111 -8.38 -7.52 -15.53
C GLN A 111 -9.90 -7.77 -15.62
N GLU A 112 -10.29 -8.67 -16.52
CA GLU A 112 -11.67 -9.12 -16.70
C GLU A 112 -12.19 -9.82 -15.45
N VAL A 113 -13.43 -9.51 -15.05
CA VAL A 113 -14.05 -10.06 -13.84
C VAL A 113 -14.50 -11.50 -14.05
N THR A 114 -14.89 -11.84 -15.28
CA THR A 114 -15.38 -13.16 -15.70
C THR A 114 -14.93 -13.48 -17.12
N TYR A 115 -14.61 -14.75 -17.39
CA TYR A 115 -14.09 -15.23 -18.68
C TYR A 115 -14.99 -14.96 -19.90
N ASP A 116 -16.29 -14.73 -19.69
CA ASP A 116 -17.28 -14.52 -20.76
C ASP A 116 -17.79 -13.06 -20.83
N SER A 117 -17.14 -12.13 -20.12
CA SER A 117 -17.59 -10.74 -20.03
C SER A 117 -16.48 -9.76 -20.41
N ASN A 118 -16.83 -8.72 -21.17
CA ASN A 118 -15.93 -7.59 -21.44
C ASN A 118 -15.83 -6.60 -20.26
N LEU A 119 -16.28 -7.00 -19.07
CA LEU A 119 -16.31 -6.14 -17.88
C LEU A 119 -15.00 -6.30 -17.12
N THR A 120 -14.36 -5.17 -16.83
CA THR A 120 -13.12 -5.11 -16.05
C THR A 120 -13.42 -4.77 -14.59
N PHE A 121 -12.46 -5.00 -13.68
CA PHE A 121 -12.62 -4.59 -12.28
C PHE A 121 -12.86 -3.08 -12.14
N HIS A 122 -12.35 -2.24 -13.06
CA HIS A 122 -12.65 -0.82 -13.10
C HIS A 122 -14.16 -0.53 -13.29
N ASP A 123 -14.86 -1.37 -14.05
CA ASP A 123 -16.29 -1.19 -14.36
C ASP A 123 -17.20 -1.63 -13.19
N VAL A 124 -16.73 -2.55 -12.36
CA VAL A 124 -17.52 -3.19 -11.30
C VAL A 124 -17.21 -2.61 -9.92
N LEU A 125 -15.98 -2.17 -9.67
CA LEU A 125 -15.60 -1.59 -8.39
C LEU A 125 -16.19 -0.18 -8.23
N THR A 126 -17.14 -0.05 -7.31
CA THR A 126 -17.74 1.24 -6.98
C THR A 126 -16.96 1.93 -5.86
N THR A 127 -16.94 3.26 -5.87
CA THR A 127 -16.36 4.04 -4.77
C THR A 127 -17.13 3.76 -3.48
N SER A 128 -16.42 3.38 -2.41
CA SER A 128 -16.94 3.24 -1.05
C SER A 128 -17.42 4.55 -0.42
N SER A 129 -17.56 5.62 -1.20
CA SER A 129 -18.28 6.83 -0.80
C SER A 129 -19.76 6.46 -0.61
N GLN A 130 -20.07 5.93 0.58
CA GLN A 130 -21.36 5.55 1.14
C GLN A 130 -22.35 6.73 1.20
N LYS A 131 -22.63 7.39 0.08
CA LYS A 131 -23.78 8.30 0.01
C LYS A 131 -25.10 7.52 0.06
N ASN A 132 -25.07 6.24 -0.34
CA ASN A 132 -26.25 5.38 -0.45
C ASN A 132 -26.02 4.02 0.26
N ASP A 133 -25.62 4.01 1.55
CA ASP A 133 -25.66 2.76 2.33
C ASP A 133 -27.13 2.34 2.53
N ALA A 134 -27.48 1.10 2.16
CA ALA A 134 -28.81 0.55 2.36
C ALA A 134 -29.24 0.57 3.85
N ARG A 135 -28.29 0.54 4.79
CA ARG A 135 -28.55 0.71 6.22
C ARG A 135 -29.08 2.10 6.56
N ASN A 136 -28.63 3.14 5.86
CA ASN A 136 -29.18 4.49 6.00
C ASN A 136 -30.65 4.51 5.55
N TYR A 137 -31.03 3.74 4.53
CA TYR A 137 -32.41 3.64 4.08
C TYR A 137 -33.32 2.95 5.12
N ALA A 138 -32.84 1.86 5.73
CA ALA A 138 -33.53 1.18 6.83
C ALA A 138 -33.70 2.11 8.05
N ASN A 139 -32.65 2.82 8.43
CA ASN A 139 -32.64 3.77 9.55
C ASN A 139 -33.56 4.98 9.32
N VAL A 140 -33.58 5.54 8.11
CA VAL A 140 -34.50 6.63 7.78
C VAL A 140 -35.96 6.18 7.87
N SER A 141 -36.28 4.98 7.38
CA SER A 141 -37.65 4.46 7.39
C SER A 141 -38.17 4.18 8.81
N SER A 142 -37.32 3.67 9.71
CA SER A 142 -37.67 3.39 11.10
C SER A 142 -37.84 4.68 11.91
N VAL A 143 -36.91 5.63 11.74
CA VAL A 143 -36.97 6.95 12.37
C VAL A 143 -38.19 7.74 11.90
N LEU A 144 -38.52 7.70 10.61
CA LEU A 144 -39.70 8.37 10.06
C LEU A 144 -41.02 7.79 10.61
N LYS A 145 -41.09 6.48 10.83
CA LYS A 145 -42.24 5.84 11.49
C LYS A 145 -42.38 6.27 12.94
N LEU A 146 -41.28 6.38 13.69
CA LEU A 146 -41.30 6.83 15.09
C LEU A 146 -41.72 8.30 15.20
N LEU A 147 -41.16 9.17 14.35
CA LEU A 147 -41.50 10.59 14.28
C LEU A 147 -42.95 10.87 13.86
N ASN A 148 -43.58 9.96 13.11
CA ASN A 148 -44.99 10.09 12.68
C ASN A 148 -45.99 9.56 13.72
N LYS A 149 -45.58 8.63 14.61
CA LYS A 149 -46.46 8.02 15.62
C LYS A 149 -46.71 8.93 16.80
N GLU A 150 -45.72 9.73 17.19
CA GLU A 150 -45.90 10.75 18.21
C GLU A 150 -46.32 12.03 17.49
N ALA A 151 -47.54 12.51 17.76
CA ALA A 151 -48.09 13.75 17.20
C ALA A 151 -47.33 14.97 17.73
N LEU A 152 -46.06 15.09 17.35
CA LEU A 152 -45.22 16.26 17.56
C LEU A 152 -45.84 17.38 16.73
N THR A 153 -46.61 18.21 17.43
CA THR A 153 -47.15 19.49 16.96
C THR A 153 -46.16 20.20 16.03
N ASN A 154 -46.67 20.85 14.97
CA ASN A 154 -45.95 21.57 13.88
C ASN A 154 -44.81 22.52 14.27
N LYS A 155 -44.46 22.68 15.56
CA LYS A 155 -43.48 23.65 16.05
C LYS A 155 -42.01 23.32 15.77
N ASP A 156 -41.64 22.13 15.29
CA ASP A 156 -40.20 21.83 15.07
C ASP A 156 -39.87 20.98 13.82
N GLU A 157 -40.41 21.38 12.66
CA GLU A 157 -40.09 20.78 11.35
C GLU A 157 -38.59 20.82 11.03
N MET A 158 -37.89 21.86 11.51
CA MET A 158 -36.45 22.02 11.28
C MET A 158 -35.63 20.99 12.06
N THR A 159 -35.94 20.74 13.33
CA THR A 159 -35.27 19.66 14.09
C THR A 159 -35.63 18.30 13.50
N ARG A 160 -36.88 18.09 13.09
CA ARG A 160 -37.28 16.86 12.38
C ARG A 160 -36.45 16.62 11.12
N ARG A 161 -36.26 17.65 10.30
CA ARG A 161 -35.42 17.59 9.09
C ARG A 161 -33.95 17.27 9.43
N ILE A 162 -33.41 17.89 10.48
CA ILE A 162 -32.04 17.63 10.96
C ILE A 162 -31.88 16.16 11.39
N ILE A 163 -32.83 15.61 12.15
CA ILE A 163 -32.79 14.21 12.62
C ILE A 163 -32.90 13.22 11.46
N LEU A 164 -33.76 13.48 10.47
CA LEU A 164 -33.86 12.65 9.27
C LEU A 164 -32.58 12.66 8.44
N LEU A 165 -31.96 13.83 8.24
CA LEU A 165 -30.67 13.92 7.55
C LEU A 165 -29.57 13.20 8.35
N LYS A 166 -29.62 13.25 9.67
CA LYS A 166 -28.69 12.50 10.51
C LYS A 166 -28.89 10.98 10.38
N ALA A 167 -30.14 10.53 10.33
CA ALA A 167 -30.49 9.12 10.09
C ALA A 167 -30.08 8.63 8.69
N ALA A 168 -30.07 9.53 7.71
CA ALA A 168 -29.60 9.26 6.35
C ALA A 168 -28.05 9.20 6.21
N GLY A 169 -27.31 9.39 7.31
CA GLY A 169 -25.86 9.23 7.34
C GLY A 169 -25.05 10.52 7.15
N TYR A 170 -25.69 11.69 7.01
CA TYR A 170 -24.97 12.95 6.82
C TYR A 170 -24.21 13.38 8.09
N SER A 171 -23.02 13.95 7.89
CA SER A 171 -22.22 14.57 8.96
C SER A 171 -22.85 15.90 9.42
N VAL A 172 -22.52 16.33 10.65
CA VAL A 172 -23.08 17.58 11.23
C VAL A 172 -22.71 18.81 10.39
N SER A 173 -21.53 18.82 9.77
CA SER A 173 -21.07 19.86 8.85
C SER A 173 -21.86 19.89 7.54
N GLU A 174 -22.21 18.73 6.99
CA GLU A 174 -23.03 18.64 5.77
C GLU A 174 -24.47 19.07 6.07
N ILE A 175 -25.05 18.62 7.19
CA ILE A 175 -26.40 19.03 7.62
C ILE A 175 -26.47 20.55 7.82
N ALA A 176 -25.46 21.13 8.47
CA ALA A 176 -25.35 22.58 8.66
C ALA A 176 -25.38 23.35 7.34
N SER A 177 -24.70 22.82 6.32
CA SER A 177 -24.67 23.40 4.98
C SER A 177 -26.04 23.26 4.27
N ILE A 178 -26.70 22.10 4.37
CA ILE A 178 -28.00 21.82 3.74
C ILE A 178 -29.12 22.65 4.36
N VAL A 179 -29.09 22.82 5.69
CA VAL A 179 -30.15 23.50 6.46
C VAL A 179 -29.84 24.99 6.67
N ASN A 180 -28.70 25.46 6.17
CA ASN A 180 -28.21 26.84 6.29
C ASN A 180 -28.16 27.34 7.75
N LEU A 181 -27.59 26.52 8.63
CA LEU A 181 -27.41 26.83 10.06
C LEU A 181 -25.95 26.66 10.46
N LYS A 182 -25.52 27.37 11.50
CA LYS A 182 -24.19 27.14 12.09
C LYS A 182 -24.08 25.73 12.66
N VAL A 183 -22.94 25.07 12.48
CA VAL A 183 -22.64 23.72 12.99
C VAL A 183 -22.98 23.57 14.49
N ALA A 184 -22.67 24.58 15.30
CA ALA A 184 -22.99 24.60 16.73
C ALA A 184 -24.50 24.56 17.02
N SER A 185 -25.31 25.23 16.18
CA SER A 185 -26.76 25.22 16.31
C SER A 185 -27.35 23.86 15.96
N VAL A 186 -26.82 23.20 14.92
CA VAL A 186 -27.25 21.85 14.53
C VAL A 186 -26.93 20.84 15.64
N ARG A 187 -25.71 20.90 16.19
CA ARG A 187 -25.30 20.02 17.30
C ARG A 187 -26.19 20.19 18.53
N ARG A 188 -26.51 21.44 18.91
CA ARG A 188 -27.40 21.73 20.04
C ARG A 188 -28.79 21.13 19.83
N ARG A 189 -29.39 21.29 18.64
CA ARG A 189 -30.72 20.75 18.34
C ARG A 189 -30.76 19.21 18.38
N ILE A 190 -29.71 18.55 17.90
CA ILE A 190 -29.59 17.09 17.99
C ILE A 190 -29.50 16.64 19.46
N ASN A 191 -28.65 17.28 20.26
CA ASN A 191 -28.49 16.92 21.67
C ASN A 191 -29.78 17.13 22.48
N ASN A 192 -30.42 18.29 22.33
CA ASN A 192 -31.68 18.59 23.00
C ASN A 192 -32.80 17.62 22.57
N PHE A 193 -32.79 17.16 21.31
CA PHE A 193 -33.76 16.17 20.85
C PHE A 193 -33.56 14.83 21.54
N TYR A 194 -32.30 14.40 21.73
CA TYR A 194 -31.96 13.14 22.40
C TYR A 194 -32.21 13.13 23.91
N GLU A 195 -32.40 14.28 24.55
CA GLU A 195 -32.78 14.35 25.98
C GLU A 195 -34.26 13.95 26.23
N ASN A 196 -35.08 13.88 25.18
CA ASN A 196 -36.47 13.44 25.28
C ASN A 196 -36.58 11.91 25.08
N GLU A 197 -37.62 11.28 25.67
CA GLU A 197 -37.84 9.82 25.57
C GLU A 197 -37.86 9.29 24.12
N LEU A 198 -38.42 10.05 23.18
CA LEU A 198 -38.41 9.72 21.74
C LEU A 198 -37.00 9.80 21.15
N GLY A 199 -36.24 10.80 21.55
CA GLY A 199 -34.87 11.01 21.12
C GLY A 199 -33.96 9.87 21.55
N ASP A 200 -34.12 9.37 22.77
CA ASP A 200 -33.39 8.20 23.26
C ASP A 200 -33.73 6.92 22.49
N LYS A 201 -34.99 6.72 22.11
CA LYS A 201 -35.41 5.59 21.25
C LYS A 201 -34.77 5.68 19.86
N ILE A 202 -34.76 6.88 19.26
CA ILE A 202 -34.16 7.11 17.93
C ILE A 202 -32.64 6.96 17.99
N LYS A 203 -31.99 7.45 19.05
CA LYS A 203 -30.54 7.32 19.26
C LYS A 203 -30.10 5.85 19.29
N LYS A 204 -30.90 4.98 19.93
CA LYS A 204 -30.66 3.52 19.95
C LYS A 204 -30.86 2.84 18.60
N CYS A 205 -31.64 3.43 17.69
CA CYS A 205 -31.79 2.92 16.31
C CYS A 205 -30.67 3.38 15.37
N LEU A 206 -29.91 4.41 15.74
CA LEU A 206 -28.85 5.01 14.93
C LEU A 206 -27.43 4.59 15.35
N MET A 207 -27.29 3.91 16.50
CA MET A 207 -26.06 3.29 16.99
C MET A 207 -26.04 1.80 16.63
#